data_AF-A0A7C5Y5C7-F1
#
_entry.id   AF-A0A7C5Y5C7-F1
#
_cell.length_a   1.000
_cell.length_b   1.000
_cell.length_c   1.000
_cell.angle_alpha   90.00
_cell.angle_beta   90.00
_cell.angle_gamma   90.00
#
_symmetry.space_group_name_H-M   'P 1'
#
loop_
_entity.id
_entity.type
_entity.pdbx_description
1 polymer ?
#
loop_
_entity_poly.entity_id
_entity_poly.type
_entity_poly.pdbx_seq_one_letter_code
_entity_poly.pdbx_strand_id
1 'polypeptide(L)'
;MSEVITPLIVGTLTLMAWSLLYRENVFYRIAEVLMVGFGMGYTLYISLSTLNRVWFQPLLSGKWWLIIPAILGLLLYTIYSRRYMFLSRWAMAAIAGAGSGYAVSRA
;
A
#
# COMPACT_ATOMS: atom_id res chain seq x y z
N MET A 1 -12.85 -6.52 -31.82
CA MET A 1 -11.44 -6.07 -32.01
C MET A 1 -10.66 -6.12 -30.70
N SER A 2 -11.22 -5.66 -29.57
CA SER A 2 -10.64 -5.78 -28.23
C SER A 2 -10.29 -7.21 -27.82
N GLU A 3 -11.14 -8.19 -28.17
CA GLU A 3 -10.94 -9.61 -27.82
C GLU A 3 -9.67 -10.24 -28.41
N VAL A 4 -9.09 -9.66 -29.47
CA VAL A 4 -7.85 -10.15 -30.10
C VAL A 4 -6.65 -9.31 -29.68
N ILE A 5 -6.84 -7.99 -29.53
CA ILE A 5 -5.76 -7.07 -29.17
C ILE A 5 -5.30 -7.30 -27.72
N THR A 6 -6.22 -7.50 -26.79
CA THR A 6 -5.90 -7.73 -25.38
C THR A 6 -5.02 -8.98 -25.16
N PRO A 7 -5.36 -10.19 -25.66
CA PRO A 7 -4.53 -11.35 -25.45
C PRO A 7 -3.17 -11.26 -26.15
N LEU A 8 -3.06 -10.56 -27.29
CA LEU A 8 -1.77 -10.31 -27.93
C LEU A 8 -0.86 -9.48 -27.03
N ILE A 9 -1.37 -8.38 -26.48
CA ILE A 9 -0.61 -7.52 -25.55
C ILE A 9 -0.21 -8.30 -24.30
N VAL A 10 -1.14 -9.04 -23.70
CA VAL A 10 -0.88 -9.85 -22.50
C VAL A 10 0.15 -10.94 -22.78
N GLY A 11 0.04 -11.64 -23.90
CA GLY A 11 0.97 -12.68 -24.32
C GLY A 11 2.38 -12.12 -24.53
N THR A 12 2.51 -10.99 -25.24
CA THR A 12 3.81 -10.33 -25.44
C THR A 12 4.44 -9.89 -24.11
N LEU A 13 3.67 -9.26 -23.22
CA LEU A 13 4.18 -8.84 -21.90
C LEU A 13 4.59 -10.05 -21.03
N THR A 14 3.85 -11.16 -21.11
CA THR A 14 4.17 -12.39 -20.40
C THR A 14 5.48 -12.99 -20.91
N LEU A 15 5.69 -13.03 -22.23
CA LEU A 15 6.97 -13.47 -22.82
C LEU A 15 8.14 -12.56 -22.41
N MET A 16 7.93 -11.24 -22.36
CA MET A 16 8.94 -10.29 -21.88
C MET A 16 9.33 -10.56 -20.42
N ALA A 17 8.36 -10.86 -19.55
CA ALA A 17 8.62 -11.23 -18.16
C ALA A 17 9.34 -12.60 -18.05
N TRP A 18 8.91 -13.59 -18.86
CA TRP A 18 9.54 -14.91 -18.90
C TRP A 18 10.98 -14.91 -19.44
N SER A 19 11.40 -13.86 -20.16
CA SER A 19 12.79 -13.69 -20.59
C SER A 19 13.78 -13.71 -19.41
N LEU A 20 13.34 -13.45 -18.18
CA LEU A 20 14.14 -13.63 -16.95
C LEU A 20 14.78 -15.01 -16.85
N LEU A 21 14.04 -16.05 -17.26
CA LEU A 21 14.46 -17.45 -17.09
C LEU A 21 15.74 -17.78 -17.88
N TYR A 22 15.99 -17.03 -18.96
CA TYR A 22 17.18 -17.20 -19.78
C TYR A 22 18.31 -16.27 -19.34
N ARG A 23 18.04 -14.96 -19.22
CA ARG A 23 19.00 -13.94 -18.77
C ARG A 23 18.28 -12.61 -18.52
N GLU A 24 18.84 -11.75 -17.68
CA GLU A 24 18.44 -10.34 -17.60
C GLU A 24 18.70 -9.63 -18.93
N ASN A 25 17.66 -9.56 -19.77
CA ASN A 25 17.65 -8.84 -21.03
C ASN A 25 16.93 -7.50 -20.89
N VAL A 26 17.14 -6.59 -21.86
CA VAL A 26 16.46 -5.28 -21.90
C VAL A 26 14.93 -5.43 -21.86
N PHE A 27 14.38 -6.45 -22.52
CA PHE A 27 12.94 -6.76 -22.51
C PHE A 27 12.41 -7.10 -21.10
N TYR A 28 13.16 -7.88 -20.32
CA TYR A 28 12.81 -8.18 -18.94
C TYR A 28 12.85 -6.91 -18.08
N ARG A 29 13.90 -6.09 -18.21
CA ARG A 29 14.02 -4.83 -17.45
C ARG A 29 12.86 -3.86 -17.72
N ILE A 30 12.35 -3.81 -18.95
CA ILE A 30 11.17 -3.02 -19.29
C ILE A 30 9.92 -3.57 -18.57
N ALA A 31 9.71 -4.90 -18.63
CA ALA A 31 8.59 -5.53 -17.95
C ALA A 31 8.64 -5.32 -16.43
N GLU A 32 9.83 -5.40 -15.84
CA GLU A 32 10.08 -5.17 -14.42
C GLU A 32 9.76 -3.72 -14.00
N VAL A 33 10.29 -2.73 -14.72
CA VAL A 33 10.01 -1.31 -14.42
C VAL A 33 8.53 -0.98 -14.59
N LEU A 34 7.86 -1.54 -15.60
CA LEU A 34 6.42 -1.39 -15.78
C LEU A 34 5.65 -2.00 -14.60
N MET A 35 5.95 -3.25 -14.25
CA MET A 35 5.22 -3.96 -13.18
C MET A 35 5.41 -3.26 -11.82
N VAL A 36 6.64 -2.90 -11.47
CA VAL A 36 6.96 -2.17 -10.24
C VAL A 36 6.34 -0.77 -10.27
N GLY A 37 6.41 -0.06 -11.40
CA GLY A 37 5.83 1.27 -11.57
C GLY A 37 4.31 1.27 -11.39
N PHE A 38 3.59 0.33 -11.99
CA PHE A 38 2.14 0.17 -11.79
C PHE A 38 1.81 -0.21 -10.35
N GLY A 39 2.56 -1.15 -9.76
CA GLY A 39 2.37 -1.55 -8.37
C GLY A 39 2.54 -0.38 -7.39
N MET A 40 3.61 0.40 -7.55
CA MET A 40 3.87 1.58 -6.75
C MET A 40 2.81 2.67 -6.97
N GLY A 41 2.48 2.97 -8.24
CA GLY A 41 1.48 3.98 -8.57
C GLY A 41 0.09 3.66 -8.02
N TYR A 42 -0.35 2.41 -8.15
CA TYR A 42 -1.62 1.94 -7.60
C TYR A 42 -1.63 2.02 -6.07
N THR A 43 -0.54 1.59 -5.43
CA THR A 43 -0.40 1.67 -3.97
C THR A 43 -0.44 3.12 -3.48
N LEU A 44 0.22 4.04 -4.17
CA LEU A 44 0.17 5.47 -3.87
C LEU A 44 -1.25 6.03 -4.02
N TYR A 45 -1.95 5.71 -5.10
CA TYR A 45 -3.33 6.14 -5.31
C TYR A 45 -4.27 5.64 -4.21
N ILE A 46 -4.19 4.36 -3.86
CA ILE A 46 -4.98 3.81 -2.75
C ILE A 46 -4.63 4.51 -1.44
N SER A 47 -3.35 4.73 -1.17
CA SER A 47 -2.90 5.36 0.07
C SER A 47 -3.48 6.77 0.20
N LEU A 48 -3.42 7.57 -0.87
CA LEU A 48 -3.94 8.93 -0.91
C LEU A 48 -5.47 8.98 -0.82
N SER A 49 -6.16 8.12 -1.57
CA SER A 49 -7.63 8.05 -1.54
C SER A 49 -8.15 7.57 -0.18
N THR A 50 -7.46 6.61 0.44
CA THR A 50 -7.76 6.14 1.80
C THR A 50 -7.51 7.23 2.82
N LEU A 51 -6.41 7.99 2.70
CA LEU A 51 -6.15 9.13 3.58
C LEU A 51 -7.26 10.17 3.48
N ASN A 52 -7.69 10.52 2.27
CA ASN A 52 -8.80 11.45 2.06
C ASN A 52 -10.11 10.96 2.68
N ARG A 53 -10.44 9.69 2.47
CA ARG A 53 -11.68 9.08 2.96
C ARG A 53 -11.71 8.87 4.47
N VAL A 54 -10.58 8.48 5.07
CA VAL A 54 -10.50 8.09 6.49
C VAL A 54 -10.16 9.29 7.38
N TRP A 55 -9.49 10.32 6.85
CA TRP A 55 -9.09 11.48 7.65
C TRP A 55 -9.84 12.74 7.26
N PHE A 56 -9.68 13.21 6.02
CA PHE A 56 -10.17 14.53 5.63
C PHE A 56 -11.70 14.63 5.64
N GLN A 57 -12.38 13.66 5.01
CA GLN A 57 -13.84 13.61 4.98
C GLN A 57 -14.48 13.54 6.38
N PRO A 58 -14.05 12.65 7.30
CA PRO A 58 -14.64 12.58 8.64
C PRO A 58 -14.23 13.73 9.58
N LEU A 59 -13.06 14.35 9.40
CA LEU A 59 -12.70 15.57 10.14
C LEU A 59 -13.62 16.74 9.76
N LEU A 60 -13.88 16.91 8.45
CA LEU A 60 -14.77 17.97 7.95
C LEU A 60 -16.23 17.78 8.36
N SER A 61 -16.66 16.53 8.57
CA SER A 61 -18.01 16.20 9.03
C SER A 61 -18.16 16.20 10.56
N GLY A 62 -17.19 16.79 11.29
CA GLY A 62 -17.31 17.09 12.72
C GLY A 62 -17.04 15.91 13.66
N LYS A 63 -16.48 14.80 13.16
CA LYS A 63 -16.11 13.65 14.01
C LYS A 63 -14.72 13.82 14.61
N TRP A 64 -14.62 14.70 15.60
CA TRP A 64 -13.37 15.03 16.32
C TRP A 64 -12.73 13.81 17.00
N TRP A 65 -13.48 12.75 17.27
CA TRP A 65 -12.95 11.50 17.86
C TRP A 65 -11.87 10.83 17.01
N LEU A 66 -11.83 11.07 15.69
CA LEU A 66 -10.79 10.52 14.81
C LEU A 66 -9.40 11.16 15.00
N ILE A 67 -9.28 12.19 15.84
CA ILE A 67 -7.98 12.77 16.21
C ILE A 67 -7.13 11.79 17.02
N ILE A 68 -7.75 10.92 17.82
CA ILE A 68 -7.03 9.92 18.63
C ILE A 68 -6.27 8.91 17.74
N PRO A 69 -6.92 8.21 16.79
CA PRO A 69 -6.21 7.33 15.86
C PRO A 69 -5.25 8.10 14.95
N ALA A 70 -5.50 9.39 14.69
CA ALA A 70 -4.57 10.23 13.94
C ALA A 70 -3.24 10.45 14.68
N ILE A 71 -3.30 10.78 15.97
CA ILE A 71 -2.13 10.94 16.82
C ILE A 71 -1.39 9.60 16.94
N LEU A 72 -2.10 8.49 17.13
CA LEU A 72 -1.50 7.16 17.16
C LEU A 72 -0.81 6.81 15.83
N GLY A 73 -1.40 7.17 14.70
CA GLY A 73 -0.77 7.03 13.38
C GLY A 73 0.52 7.84 13.25
N LEU A 74 0.51 9.10 13.69
CA LEU A 74 1.71 9.95 13.69
C LEU A 74 2.82 9.42 14.62
N LEU A 75 2.45 8.82 15.75
CA LEU A 75 3.38 8.18 16.68
C LEU A 75 4.14 7.01 16.04
N LEU A 76 3.64 6.38 14.97
CA LEU A 76 4.41 5.37 14.24
C LEU A 76 5.66 5.94 13.58
N TYR A 77 5.59 7.19 13.08
CA TYR A 77 6.73 7.84 12.43
C TYR A 77 7.87 8.16 13.41
N THR A 78 7.61 8.16 14.71
CA THR A 78 8.67 8.38 15.70
C THR A 78 9.66 7.23 15.80
N ILE A 79 9.39 6.09 15.14
CA ILE A 79 10.30 4.95 15.06
C ILE A 79 11.63 5.30 14.37
N TYR A 80 11.63 6.29 13.47
CA TYR A 80 12.84 6.77 12.80
C TYR A 80 13.79 7.53 13.73
N SER A 81 13.32 8.00 14.89
CA SER A 81 14.15 8.71 15.87
C SER A 81 14.52 7.79 17.03
N ARG A 82 15.83 7.57 17.27
CA ARG A 82 16.33 6.77 18.41
C ARG A 82 15.86 7.29 19.77
N ARG A 83 15.53 8.59 19.89
CA ARG A 83 15.10 9.24 21.14
C ARG A 83 13.60 9.03 21.43
N TYR A 84 12.77 8.93 20.41
CA TYR A 84 11.30 8.84 20.54
C TYR A 84 10.73 7.47 20.16
N MET A 85 11.60 6.46 20.03
CA MET A 85 11.21 5.08 19.68
C MET A 85 10.21 4.48 20.68
N PHE A 86 10.28 4.87 21.97
CA PHE A 86 9.34 4.40 22.98
C PHE A 86 7.88 4.82 22.70
N LEU A 87 7.67 5.99 22.08
CA LEU A 87 6.35 6.50 21.74
C LEU A 87 5.64 5.65 20.67
N SER A 88 6.40 5.06 19.75
CA SER A 88 5.88 4.17 18.70
C SER A 88 5.29 2.86 19.27
N ARG A 89 5.76 2.41 20.45
CA ARG A 89 5.28 1.16 21.09
C ARG A 89 3.79 1.21 21.43
N TRP A 90 3.27 2.37 21.80
CA TRP A 90 1.85 2.57 22.10
C TRP A 90 0.97 2.45 20.85
N ALA A 91 1.43 3.03 19.75
CA ALA A 91 0.75 2.92 18.46
C ALA A 91 0.78 1.48 17.93
N MET A 92 1.92 0.80 18.05
CA MET A 92 2.08 -0.61 17.66
C MET A 92 1.16 -1.53 18.48
N ALA A 93 1.03 -1.32 19.79
CA ALA A 93 0.12 -2.07 20.63
C ALA A 93 -1.35 -1.87 20.23
N ALA A 94 -1.74 -0.64 19.89
CA ALA A 94 -3.09 -0.34 19.41
C ALA A 94 -3.40 -1.04 18.08
N ILE A 95 -2.46 -1.06 17.13
CA ILE A 95 -2.62 -1.77 15.85
C ILE A 95 -2.73 -3.28 16.07
N ALA A 96 -1.83 -3.85 16.87
CA ALA A 96 -1.82 -5.29 17.13
C ALA A 96 -3.10 -5.74 17.86
N GLY A 97 -3.57 -4.97 18.84
CA GLY A 97 -4.81 -5.24 19.56
C GLY A 97 -6.04 -5.12 18.65
N ALA A 98 -6.14 -4.05 17.87
CA ALA A 98 -7.24 -3.87 16.92
C ALA A 98 -7.23 -4.97 15.85
N GLY A 99 -6.06 -5.29 15.28
CA GLY A 99 -5.91 -6.35 14.27
C GLY A 99 -6.30 -7.73 14.79
N SER A 100 -5.87 -8.07 16.00
CA SER A 100 -6.24 -9.33 16.66
C SER A 100 -7.75 -9.38 16.96
N GLY A 101 -8.33 -8.27 17.43
CA GLY A 101 -9.77 -8.16 17.65
C GLY A 101 -10.60 -8.32 16.37
N TYR A 102 -10.18 -7.69 15.27
CA TYR A 102 -10.82 -7.85 13.96
C TYR A 102 -10.70 -9.26 13.41
N ALA A 103 -9.55 -9.91 13.59
CA ALA A 103 -9.32 -11.29 13.15
C ALA A 103 -10.22 -12.27 13.92
N VAL A 104 -10.31 -12.13 15.24
CA VAL A 104 -11.17 -12.97 16.09
C VAL A 104 -12.64 -12.72 15.82
N SER A 105 -13.06 -11.47 15.57
CA SER A 105 -14.46 -11.14 15.26
C SER A 105 -14.96 -11.71 13.93
N ARG A 106 -14.05 -12.15 13.04
CA ARG A 106 -14.39 -12.74 11.73
C ARG A 106 -14.18 -14.25 11.66
N ALA A 107 -13.69 -14.87 12.74
CA ALA A 107 -13.56 -16.33 12.88
C ALA A 107 -14.84 -16.90 13.50
#